data_AF-A0A654U807-F1
#
_entry.id   AF-A0A654U807-F1
#
_cell.length_a   1.000
_cell.length_b   1.000
_cell.length_c   1.000
_cell.angle_alpha   90.00
_cell.angle_beta   90.00
_cell.angle_gamma   90.00
#
_symmetry.space_group_name_H-M   'P 1'
#
loop_
_entity.id
_entity.type
_entity.pdbx_description
1 polymer ?
#
loop_
_entity_poly.entity_id
_entity_poly.type
_entity_poly.pdbx_seq_one_letter_code
_entity_poly.pdbx_strand_id
1 'polypeptide(L)' 'MVEDMITLLESTVQPELRKGRYPDRKTARRVAEVVRAVAREFES' A
#
# COMPACT_ATOMS: atom_id res chain seq x y z
N MET A 1 13.80 -0.54 2.21
CA MET A 1 12.55 -0.76 2.97
C MET A 1 11.48 0.28 2.65
N VAL A 2 11.67 1.59 2.90
CA VAL A 2 10.67 2.60 2.48
C VAL A 2 10.48 2.60 0.96
N GLU A 3 11.58 2.52 0.22
CA GLU A 3 11.60 2.50 -1.25
C GLU A 3 10.83 1.30 -1.83
N ASP A 4 11.00 0.11 -1.26
CA ASP A 4 10.25 -1.10 -1.64
C ASP A 4 8.74 -0.94 -1.40
N MET A 5 8.37 -0.22 -0.34
CA MET A 5 6.97 0.06 0.00
C MET A 5 6.34 1.05 -0.99
N ILE A 6 7.12 2.05 -1.43
CA ILE A 6 6.69 2.98 -2.49
C ILE A 6 6.43 2.21 -3.78
N THR A 7 7.34 1.33 -4.20
CA THR A 7 7.15 0.50 -5.41
C THR A 7 5.93 -0.43 -5.31
N LEU A 8 5.68 -1.01 -4.12
CA LEU A 8 4.50 -1.84 -3.90
C LEU A 8 3.21 -1.02 -4.03
N LEU A 9 3.16 0.17 -3.43
CA LEU A 9 1.99 1.06 -3.53
C LEU A 9 1.77 1.56 -4.96
N GLU A 10 2.85 1.90 -5.66
CA GLU A 10 2.78 2.33 -7.06
C GLU A 10 2.25 1.25 -7.99
N SER A 11 2.63 -0.01 -7.78
CA SER A 11 2.16 -1.13 -8.62
C SER A 11 0.73 -1.55 -8.31
N THR A 12 0.28 -1.44 -7.05
CA THR A 12 -1.00 -2.03 -6.60
C THR A 12 -2.14 -1.01 -6.41
N VAL A 13 -1.82 0.24 -6.12
CA VAL A 13 -2.82 1.27 -5.77
C VAL A 13 -2.97 2.34 -6.85
N GLN A 14 -1.85 2.84 -7.41
CA GLN A 14 -1.89 3.89 -8.42
C GLN A 14 -2.71 3.54 -9.69
N PRO A 15 -2.75 2.30 -10.19
CA PRO A 15 -3.53 1.99 -11.40
C PRO A 15 -5.02 2.26 -11.23
N GLU A 16 -5.58 1.97 -10.05
CA GLU A 16 -6.99 2.21 -9.77
C GLU A 16 -7.24 3.69 -9.50
N LEU A 17 -6.37 4.35 -8.71
CA LEU A 17 -6.48 5.78 -8.45
C LEU A 17 -6.42 6.62 -9.73
N ARG A 18 -5.56 6.26 -10.69
CA ARG A 18 -5.47 6.91 -12.01
C ARG A 18 -6.74 6.76 -12.84
N LYS A 19 -7.55 5.73 -12.58
CA LYS A 19 -8.87 5.53 -13.20
C LYS A 19 -9.99 6.24 -12.42
N GLY A 20 -9.66 6.99 -11.38
CA GLY A 20 -10.62 7.65 -10.48
C GLY A 20 -11.36 6.66 -9.57
N ARG A 21 -10.82 5.45 -9.36
CA ARG A 21 -11.45 4.40 -8.56
C ARG A 21 -10.56 4.03 -7.37
N TYR A 22 -11.19 3.69 -6.25
CA TYR A 22 -10.46 3.11 -5.13
C TYR A 22 -10.22 1.62 -5.38
N PRO A 23 -9.10 1.05 -4.88
CA PRO A 23 -8.88 -0.38 -4.90
C PRO A 23 -10.02 -1.13 -4.21
N ASP A 24 -10.28 -2.37 -4.64
CA ASP A 24 -11.29 -3.20 -3.98
C ASP A 24 -10.94 -3.45 -2.49
N ARG A 25 -11.95 -3.86 -1.72
CA ARG A 25 -11.82 -4.03 -0.26
C ARG A 25 -10.71 -5.02 0.14
N LYS A 26 -10.46 -6.05 -0.69
CA LYS A 26 -9.44 -7.06 -0.43
C LYS A 26 -8.04 -6.46 -0.60
N THR A 27 -7.84 -5.73 -1.68
CA THR A 27 -6.59 -5.04 -2.01
C THR A 27 -6.30 -3.95 -0.99
N ALA A 28 -7.29 -3.10 -0.67
CA ALA A 28 -7.17 -2.05 0.32
C ALA A 28 -6.79 -2.60 1.71
N ARG A 29 -7.38 -3.73 2.13
CA ARG A 29 -7.04 -4.38 3.40
C ARG A 29 -5.58 -4.84 3.43
N ARG A 30 -5.11 -5.48 2.36
CA ARG A 30 -3.75 -6.00 2.29
C ARG A 30 -2.71 -4.89 2.27
N VAL A 31 -2.97 -3.80 1.54
CA VAL A 31 -2.16 -2.59 1.57
C VAL A 31 -2.07 -2.02 2.99
N ALA A 32 -3.20 -1.92 3.70
CA ALA A 32 -3.22 -1.41 5.06
C ALA A 32 -2.48 -2.31 6.07
N GLU A 33 -2.48 -3.64 5.87
CA GLU A 33 -1.69 -4.57 6.68
C GLU A 33 -0.18 -4.35 6.49
N VAL A 34 0.27 -4.19 5.26
CA VAL A 34 1.69 -3.92 4.95
C VAL A 34 2.14 -2.58 5.53
N VAL A 35 1.38 -1.50 5.32
CA VAL A 35 1.71 -0.17 5.87
C VAL A 35 1.84 -0.20 7.39
N ARG A 36 0.93 -0.92 8.08
CA ARG A 36 1.00 -1.06 9.54
C ARG A 36 2.19 -1.91 10.01
N ALA A 37 2.54 -2.97 9.28
CA ALA A 37 3.71 -3.78 9.61
C ALA A 37 4.99 -2.95 9.51
N VAL A 38 5.13 -2.18 8.42
CA VAL A 38 6.28 -1.30 8.23
C VAL A 38 6.32 -0.17 9.27
N ALA A 39 5.19 0.43 9.62
CA ALA A 39 5.15 1.43 10.70
C ALA A 39 5.67 0.87 12.05
N ARG A 40 5.33 -0.38 12.38
CA ARG A 40 5.83 -1.05 13.60
C ARG A 40 7.33 -1.33 13.56
N GLU A 41 7.89 -1.60 12.38
CA GLU A 41 9.34 -1.75 12.21
C GLU A 41 10.09 -0.43 12.45
N PHE A 42 9.46 0.73 12.22
CA PHE A 42 10.07 2.05 12.44
C PHE A 42 9.95 2.58 13.87
N GLU A 43 9.04 2.03 14.68
CA GLU A 43 8.87 2.41 16.10
C GLU A 43 9.85 1.66 17.04
N SER A 44 10.67 0.75 16.50
CA SER A 44 11.68 -0.06 17.23
C SER A 44 13.09 0.49 17.06
#